data_AF-W0EU73-F1
#
_entry.id   AF-W0EU73-F1
#
_cell.length_a   1.000
_cell.length_b   1.000
_cell.length_c   1.000
_cell.angle_alpha   90.00
_cell.angle_beta   90.00
_cell.angle_gamma   90.00
#
_symmetry.space_group_name_H-M   'P 1'
#
loop_
_entity.id
_entity.type
_entity.pdbx_description
1 polymer ?
#
loop_
_entity_poly.entity_id
_entity_poly.type
_entity_poly.pdbx_seq_one_letter_code
_entity_poly.pdbx_strand_id
1 'polypeptide(L)'
;MMIMKKIKYDNIPEWAIYALEYGISEDTSLDDEHRTLVSEFIKSNFPNGYIMEVMWNDHTEFDRYPAFGKPCGTYSVNFWIDN
;
A
#
# COMPACT_ATOMS: atom_id res chain seq x y z
N MET A 1 -15.34 -3.15 -22.19
CA MET A 1 -13.96 -2.76 -21.81
C MET A 1 -14.06 -2.06 -20.46
N MET A 2 -13.66 -2.73 -19.37
CA MET A 2 -13.59 -2.08 -18.06
C MET A 2 -12.48 -1.03 -18.11
N ILE A 3 -12.82 0.23 -17.81
CA ILE A 3 -11.85 1.32 -17.73
C ILE A 3 -11.43 1.38 -16.26
N MET A 4 -10.25 0.87 -15.95
CA MET A 4 -9.67 0.97 -14.61
C MET A 4 -9.06 2.37 -14.42
N LYS A 5 -9.29 2.96 -13.24
CA LYS A 5 -8.66 4.22 -12.84
C LYS A 5 -7.35 3.94 -12.13
N LYS A 6 -6.28 4.60 -12.57
CA LYS A 6 -4.96 4.57 -11.92
C LYS A 6 -4.87 5.63 -10.82
N ILE A 7 -4.38 5.23 -9.65
CA ILE A 7 -4.02 6.09 -8.51
C ILE A 7 -2.56 5.79 -8.16
N LYS A 8 -1.70 6.82 -8.11
CA LYS A 8 -0.31 6.66 -7.70
C LYS A 8 -0.14 7.15 -6.26
N TYR A 9 0.53 6.35 -5.44
CA TYR A 9 1.15 6.77 -4.19
C TYR A 9 2.66 6.67 -4.37
N ASP A 10 3.41 7.67 -3.95
CA ASP A 10 4.89 7.70 -4.02
C ASP A 10 5.55 7.37 -2.68
N ASN A 11 4.75 7.11 -1.65
CA ASN A 11 5.19 7.00 -0.26
C ASN A 11 4.52 5.84 0.50
N ILE A 12 4.25 4.70 -0.16
CA ILE A 12 3.71 3.53 0.53
C ILE A 12 4.78 2.91 1.43
N PRO A 13 4.50 2.65 2.73
CA PRO A 13 5.45 2.00 3.62
C PRO A 13 5.94 0.66 3.09
N GLU A 14 7.26 0.46 3.09
CA GLU A 14 7.90 -0.77 2.62
C GLU A 14 7.40 -2.01 3.36
N TRP A 15 7.25 -1.91 4.68
CA TRP A 15 6.73 -3.00 5.51
C TRP A 15 5.29 -3.40 5.17
N ALA A 16 4.53 -2.54 4.50
CA ALA A 16 3.14 -2.80 4.15
C ALA A 16 2.96 -3.46 2.77
N ILE A 17 4.01 -3.47 1.93
CA ILE A 17 3.90 -3.91 0.52
C ILE A 17 3.37 -5.34 0.42
N TYR A 18 3.93 -6.28 1.21
CA TYR A 18 3.53 -7.67 1.16
C TYR A 18 2.06 -7.87 1.56
N ALA A 19 1.64 -7.26 2.67
CA ALA A 19 0.24 -7.29 3.11
C ALA A 19 -0.73 -6.63 2.11
N LEU A 20 -0.31 -5.60 1.39
CA LEU A 20 -1.12 -4.96 0.35
C LEU A 20 -1.25 -5.84 -0.90
N GLU A 21 -0.22 -6.62 -1.24
CA GLU A 21 -0.18 -7.44 -2.45
C GLU A 21 -0.86 -8.82 -2.25
N TYR A 22 -0.64 -9.45 -1.10
CA TYR A 22 -1.09 -10.82 -0.81
C TYR A 22 -2.17 -10.91 0.27
N GLY A 23 -2.46 -9.79 0.95
CA GLY A 23 -3.45 -9.71 2.01
C GLY A 23 -2.85 -9.71 3.42
N ILE A 24 -3.53 -9.00 4.32
CA ILE A 24 -3.07 -8.79 5.71
C ILE A 24 -2.92 -10.11 6.49
N SER A 25 -3.77 -11.12 6.23
CA SER A 25 -3.71 -12.42 6.92
C SER A 25 -2.47 -13.22 6.56
N GLU A 26 -1.94 -13.06 5.35
CA GLU A 26 -0.80 -13.81 4.85
C GLU A 26 0.53 -13.23 5.37
N ASP A 27 0.52 -11.95 5.74
CA ASP A 27 1.71 -11.29 6.30
C ASP A 27 1.86 -11.60 7.79
N THR A 28 2.67 -12.59 8.12
CA THR A 28 2.98 -12.97 9.51
C THR A 28 3.98 -12.02 10.18
N SER A 29 4.60 -11.10 9.45
CA SER A 29 5.57 -10.15 10.00
C SER A 29 4.91 -8.93 10.65
N LEU A 30 3.64 -8.64 10.32
CA LEU A 30 2.91 -7.51 10.90
C LEU A 30 2.42 -7.78 12.32
N ASP A 31 2.67 -6.83 13.20
CA ASP A 31 1.99 -6.70 14.49
C ASP A 31 0.57 -6.10 14.34
N ASP A 32 -0.17 -6.06 15.45
CA ASP A 32 -1.56 -5.60 15.47
C ASP A 32 -1.73 -4.11 15.09
N GLU A 33 -0.73 -3.26 15.40
CA GLU A 33 -0.74 -1.83 15.01
C GLU A 33 -0.64 -1.72 13.50
N HIS A 34 0.35 -2.38 12.90
CA HIS A 34 0.57 -2.38 11.46
C HIS A 34 -0.59 -3.02 10.68
N ARG A 35 -1.17 -4.12 11.19
CA ARG A 35 -2.38 -4.74 10.60
C ARG A 35 -3.55 -3.76 10.57
N THR A 36 -3.74 -3.01 11.65
CA THR A 36 -4.81 -2.01 11.77
C THR A 36 -4.61 -0.90 10.75
N LEU A 37 -3.40 -0.34 10.66
CA LEU A 37 -3.06 0.73 9.72
C LEU A 37 -3.28 0.32 8.26
N VAL A 38 -2.84 -0.88 7.86
CA VAL A 38 -3.08 -1.40 6.50
C VAL A 38 -4.58 -1.59 6.25
N SER A 39 -5.32 -2.13 7.22
CA SER A 39 -6.77 -2.33 7.10
C SER A 39 -7.52 -1.01 6.90
N GLU A 40 -7.17 0.02 7.67
CA GLU A 40 -7.77 1.35 7.57
C GLU A 40 -7.43 2.02 6.24
N PHE A 41 -6.18 1.91 5.79
CA PHE A 41 -5.75 2.42 4.48
C PHE A 41 -6.56 1.79 3.34
N ILE A 42 -6.68 0.45 3.33
CA ILE A 42 -7.46 -0.26 2.31
C ILE A 42 -8.93 0.15 2.36
N LYS A 43 -9.58 0.13 3.53
CA LYS A 43 -11.01 0.46 3.67
C LYS A 43 -11.32 1.89 3.23
N SER A 44 -10.43 2.83 3.54
CA SER A 44 -10.65 4.25 3.25
C SER A 44 -10.45 4.59 1.77
N ASN A 45 -9.49 3.93 1.11
CA ASN A 45 -9.09 4.29 -0.25
C ASN A 45 -9.61 3.33 -1.33
N PHE A 46 -9.82 2.06 -0.97
CA PHE A 46 -10.13 0.98 -1.90
C PHE A 46 -11.26 0.07 -1.38
N PRO A 47 -12.45 0.62 -1.05
CA PRO A 47 -13.55 -0.17 -0.48
C PRO A 47 -14.05 -1.29 -1.40
N ASN A 48 -13.82 -1.16 -2.71
CA ASN A 48 -14.20 -2.16 -3.73
C ASN A 48 -13.02 -3.03 -4.19
N GLY A 49 -11.88 -2.97 -3.50
CA GLY A 49 -10.65 -3.65 -3.90
C GLY A 49 -9.81 -2.86 -4.91
N TYR A 50 -8.66 -3.44 -5.27
CA TYR A 50 -7.67 -2.86 -6.17
C TYR A 50 -6.77 -3.95 -6.76
N ILE A 51 -6.08 -3.61 -7.85
CA ILE A 51 -4.85 -4.28 -8.30
C ILE A 51 -3.69 -3.31 -8.06
N MET A 52 -2.52 -3.80 -7.64
CA MET A 52 -1.35 -2.95 -7.40
C MET A 52 -0.13 -3.39 -8.22
N GLU A 53 0.75 -2.42 -8.47
CA GLU A 53 2.07 -2.61 -9.08
C GLU A 53 3.08 -1.78 -8.27
N VAL A 54 4.08 -2.47 -7.73
CA VAL A 54 5.18 -1.84 -6.97
C VAL A 54 6.27 -1.40 -7.95
N MET A 55 6.65 -0.13 -7.89
CA MET A 55 7.74 0.42 -8.68
C MET A 55 9.06 0.17 -7.95
N TRP A 56 9.61 -1.05 -8.05
CA TRP A 56 10.80 -1.48 -7.29
C TRP A 56 12.05 -0.59 -7.46
N ASN A 57 12.16 0.15 -8.58
CA ASN A 57 13.27 1.07 -8.83
C ASN A 57 13.05 2.48 -8.23
N ASP A 58 11.89 2.75 -7.65
CA ASP A 58 11.48 4.04 -7.09
C ASP A 58 11.25 3.86 -5.57
N HIS A 59 12.37 3.64 -4.87
CA HIS A 59 12.46 3.45 -3.43
C HIS A 59 13.05 4.69 -2.76
N THR A 60 12.44 5.11 -1.67
CA THR A 60 13.00 6.10 -0.75
C THR A 60 13.43 5.37 0.52
N GLU A 61 14.74 5.33 0.79
CA GLU A 61 15.30 4.60 1.94
C GLU A 61 14.73 5.08 3.29
N PHE A 62 14.45 6.38 3.41
CA PHE A 62 13.83 6.95 4.60
C PHE A 62 12.92 8.13 4.26
N ASP A 63 11.61 7.92 4.39
CA ASP A 63 10.58 8.93 4.26
C ASP A 63 10.04 9.34 5.63
N ARG A 64 9.97 10.65 5.86
CA ARG A 64 9.42 11.24 7.09
C ARG A 64 7.89 11.32 7.07
N TYR A 65 7.27 11.16 5.90
CA TYR A 65 5.84 11.34 5.67
C TYR A 65 5.26 10.21 4.79
N PRO A 66 5.35 8.95 5.24
CA PRO A 66 4.70 7.85 4.53
C PRO A 66 3.18 8.04 4.46
N ALA A 67 2.54 7.36 3.51
CA ALA A 67 1.09 7.41 3.31
C ALA A 67 0.29 7.07 4.58
N PHE A 68 0.86 6.21 5.43
CA PHE A 68 0.35 5.86 6.74
C PHE A 68 1.50 5.32 7.62
N GLY A 69 1.28 5.30 8.94
CA GLY A 69 2.28 4.79 9.89
C GLY A 69 3.42 5.76 10.20
N LYS A 70 4.48 5.23 10.81
CA LYS A 70 5.66 5.99 11.26
C LYS A 70 6.72 6.09 10.13
N PRO A 71 7.63 7.09 10.18
CA PRO A 71 8.73 7.22 9.23
C PRO A 71 9.48 5.91 8.97
N CYS A 72 9.64 5.54 7.71
CA CYS A 72 10.24 4.29 7.27
C CYS A 72 10.66 4.38 5.80
N GLY A 73 11.24 3.32 5.24
CA GLY A 73 11.45 3.19 3.80
C GLY A 73 10.10 3.11 3.06
N THR A 74 10.02 3.69 1.87
CA THR A 74 8.79 3.72 1.07
C THR A 74 9.03 3.40 -0.39
N TYR A 75 7.99 2.89 -1.06
CA TYR A 75 7.98 2.67 -2.50
C TYR A 75 6.86 3.47 -3.17
N SER A 76 7.11 3.85 -4.42
CA SER A 76 6.03 4.20 -5.34
C SER A 76 5.20 2.98 -5.71
N VAL A 77 3.88 3.10 -5.62
CA VAL A 77 2.92 2.05 -5.97
C VAL A 77 1.80 2.63 -6.84
N ASN A 78 1.50 1.93 -7.92
CA ASN A 78 0.34 2.20 -8.76
C ASN A 78 -0.82 1.28 -8.34
N PHE A 79 -1.96 1.86 -7.98
CA PHE A 79 -3.20 1.15 -7.73
C PHE A 79 -4.15 1.32 -8.92
N TRP A 80 -4.80 0.25 -9.33
CA TRP A 80 -5.81 0.22 -10.36
C TRP A 80 -7.14 -0.20 -9.74
N ILE A 81 -8.15 0.66 -9.82
CA ILE A 81 -9.48 0.41 -9.29
C ILE A 81 -10.53 0.43 -10.39
N ASP A 82 -11.58 -0.35 -10.21
CA ASP A 82 -12.77 -0.26 -11.04
C ASP A 82 -13.52 1.03 -10.71
N ASN A 83 -13.99 1.72 -11.76
CA ASN A 83 -14.80 2.95 -11.65
C ASN A 83 -16.26 2.64 -11.31
#